data_AF-A0A8T2LVK5-F1
#
_entry.id   AF-A0A8T2LVK5-F1
#
_cell.length_a   1.000
_cell.length_b   1.000
_cell.length_c   1.000
_cell.angle_alpha   90.00
_cell.angle_beta   90.00
_cell.angle_gamma   90.00
#
_symmetry.space_group_name_H-M   'P 1'
#
loop_
_entity.id
_entity.type
_entity.pdbx_description
1 polymer ?
#
loop_
_entity_poly.entity_id
_entity_poly.type
_entity_poly.pdbx_seq_one_letter_code
_entity_poly.pdbx_strand_id
1 'polypeptide(L)'
;LSPSLSFFFSVLWVSVSVCDCEVLMYGHVQSPLYPKPYPADLHEQWNLEVPHGYRIKLTFTYLDIEHSANCSTDSLMVLDGRKVLGKFCGQRSTDAHHPGRKSFLSSGNRLQLVPCSKCVVFMYFCVFSDVDECSSPVSSEDSGPLCSQICLNTLGSYQCACHHGYQLRDDGRTCDCE
;
A
#
# COMPACT_ATOMS: atom_id res chain seq x y z
N LEU A 1 38.40 -43.48 22.17
CA LEU A 1 38.12 -43.04 23.56
C LEU A 1 38.11 -41.52 23.57
N SER A 2 37.09 -40.91 24.17
CA SER A 2 36.88 -39.47 24.37
C SER A 2 38.07 -38.75 25.02
N PRO A 3 38.22 -37.42 24.81
CA PRO A 3 37.67 -36.45 25.78
C PRO A 3 37.07 -35.19 25.08
N SER A 4 35.83 -34.80 25.40
CA SER A 4 35.37 -33.84 26.44
C SER A 4 35.06 -32.45 25.87
N LEU A 5 33.77 -32.12 25.88
CA LEU A 5 33.18 -30.83 25.52
C LEU A 5 33.77 -29.66 26.32
N SER A 6 33.89 -28.50 25.68
CA SER A 6 33.81 -27.20 26.33
C SER A 6 33.20 -26.20 25.34
N PHE A 7 31.95 -25.83 25.59
CA PHE A 7 31.22 -24.78 24.87
C PHE A 7 31.69 -23.41 25.36
N PHE A 8 32.20 -22.57 24.45
CA PHE A 8 32.32 -21.13 24.70
C PHE A 8 31.26 -20.42 23.85
N PHE A 9 30.17 -19.99 24.50
CA PHE A 9 29.24 -19.03 23.92
C PHE A 9 29.83 -17.63 24.10
N SER A 10 30.36 -17.05 23.04
CA SER A 10 30.64 -15.62 22.99
C SER A 10 29.33 -14.87 22.70
N VAL A 11 28.71 -14.30 23.73
CA VAL A 11 27.61 -13.35 23.56
C VAL A 11 28.23 -12.02 23.16
N LEU A 12 28.18 -11.70 21.87
CA LEU A 12 28.52 -10.36 21.38
C LEU A 12 27.31 -9.47 21.67
N TRP A 13 27.49 -8.44 22.50
CA TRP A 13 26.47 -7.41 22.73
C TRP A 13 26.23 -6.68 21.40
N VAL A 14 25.11 -6.97 20.73
CA VAL A 14 24.64 -6.10 19.65
C VAL A 14 23.81 -5.01 20.32
N SER A 15 24.38 -3.81 20.39
CA SER A 15 23.63 -2.60 20.74
C SER A 15 22.43 -2.48 19.80
N VAL A 16 21.23 -2.38 20.37
CA VAL A 16 20.04 -1.99 19.61
C VAL A 16 20.30 -0.57 19.10
N SER A 17 20.68 -0.46 17.82
CA SER A 17 20.48 0.78 17.10
C SER A 17 18.97 0.93 17.00
N VAL A 18 18.40 1.89 17.73
CA VAL A 18 17.14 2.49 17.33
C VAL A 18 17.42 3.01 15.92
N CYS A 19 17.03 2.26 14.90
CA CYS A 19 17.05 2.76 13.54
C CYS A 19 16.07 3.92 13.54
N ASP A 20 16.61 5.13 13.43
CA ASP A 20 15.89 6.29 12.93
C ASP A 20 15.52 5.96 11.47
N CYS A 21 14.49 5.12 11.31
CA CYS A 21 13.91 4.83 10.01
C CYS A 21 13.11 6.06 9.63
N GLU A 22 13.71 6.96 8.85
CA GLU A 22 12.92 7.65 7.83
C GLU A 22 12.30 6.56 6.96
N VAL A 23 11.10 6.12 7.32
CA VAL A 23 10.32 5.19 6.52
C VAL A 23 10.14 5.90 5.19
N LEU A 24 10.81 5.43 4.12
CA LEU A 24 10.59 5.97 2.78
C LEU A 24 9.15 5.66 2.38
N MET A 25 8.26 6.61 2.68
CA MET A 25 6.81 6.50 2.43
C MET A 25 6.46 6.81 0.98
N TYR A 26 7.38 6.58 0.05
CA TYR A 26 7.15 6.76 -1.38
C TYR A 26 8.01 5.81 -2.21
N GLY A 27 7.54 5.53 -3.42
CA GLY A 27 8.23 4.69 -4.38
C GLY A 27 8.06 5.22 -5.79
N HIS A 28 9.03 4.93 -6.65
CA HIS A 28 8.97 5.26 -8.06
C HIS A 28 9.22 3.98 -8.86
N VAL A 29 8.32 3.66 -9.78
CA VAL A 29 8.37 2.42 -10.55
C VAL A 29 8.22 2.72 -12.04
N GLN A 30 8.97 1.98 -12.84
CA GLN A 30 9.03 2.10 -14.30
C GLN A 30 8.75 0.73 -14.94
N SER A 31 8.21 0.75 -16.16
CA SER A 31 8.14 -0.47 -16.97
C SER A 31 9.55 -1.03 -17.22
N PRO A 32 9.73 -2.37 -17.19
CA PRO A 32 10.99 -2.99 -17.57
C PRO A 32 11.53 -2.45 -18.90
N LEU A 33 12.84 -2.16 -18.91
CA LEU A 33 13.57 -1.61 -20.07
C LEU A 33 13.19 -0.17 -20.49
N TYR A 34 12.43 0.58 -19.67
CA TYR A 34 12.15 2.00 -19.91
C TYR A 34 13.41 2.76 -20.36
N PRO A 35 13.35 3.59 -21.43
CA PRO A 35 12.17 4.03 -22.18
C PRO A 35 11.75 3.10 -23.32
N LYS A 36 12.37 1.91 -23.47
CA LYS A 36 12.01 0.96 -24.52
C LYS A 36 10.66 0.29 -24.22
N PRO A 37 9.92 -0.14 -25.25
CA PRO A 37 8.72 -0.95 -25.08
C PRO A 37 8.99 -2.19 -24.24
N TYR A 38 8.02 -2.53 -23.38
CA TYR A 38 8.04 -3.78 -22.64
C TYR A 38 8.13 -4.97 -23.61
N PRO A 39 8.98 -5.97 -23.35
CA PRO A 39 9.21 -7.06 -24.28
C PRO A 39 8.07 -8.08 -24.27
N ALA A 40 7.70 -8.58 -25.45
CA ALA A 40 6.50 -9.40 -25.67
C ALA A 40 6.58 -10.84 -25.10
N ASP A 41 7.67 -11.22 -24.45
CA ASP A 41 7.89 -12.52 -23.81
C ASP A 41 7.71 -12.47 -22.28
N LEU A 42 7.75 -11.28 -21.68
CA LEU A 42 7.51 -11.08 -20.26
C LEU A 42 5.99 -10.96 -19.98
N HIS A 43 5.47 -11.59 -18.92
CA HIS A 43 4.07 -11.45 -18.47
C HIS A 43 4.11 -11.14 -16.99
N GLU A 44 4.44 -9.91 -16.65
CA GLU A 44 4.56 -9.49 -15.25
C GLU A 44 3.42 -8.53 -14.92
N GLN A 45 2.71 -8.86 -13.85
CA GLN A 45 1.77 -7.97 -13.18
C GLN A 45 2.48 -7.34 -11.98
N TRP A 46 2.21 -6.07 -11.71
CA TRP A 46 2.83 -5.39 -10.58
C TRP A 46 1.89 -5.42 -9.39
N ASN A 47 2.26 -6.18 -8.37
CA ASN A 47 1.58 -6.22 -7.09
C ASN A 47 2.26 -5.24 -6.15
N LEU A 48 1.64 -4.08 -5.95
CA LEU A 48 2.09 -3.10 -4.97
C LEU A 48 1.51 -3.48 -3.61
N GLU A 49 2.38 -3.61 -2.61
CA GLU A 49 2.01 -3.96 -1.25
C GLU A 49 2.75 -3.07 -0.26
N VAL A 50 2.02 -2.61 0.74
CA VAL A 50 2.55 -1.90 1.90
C VAL A 50 2.15 -2.64 3.18
N PRO A 51 2.80 -2.37 4.33
CA PRO A 51 2.38 -2.93 5.61
C PRO A 51 0.90 -2.66 5.88
N HIS A 52 0.27 -3.52 6.67
CA HIS A 52 -1.09 -3.28 7.16
C HIS A 52 -1.15 -1.97 7.96
N GLY A 53 -2.30 -1.29 7.93
CA GLY A 53 -2.45 0.06 8.48
C GLY A 53 -1.99 1.18 7.54
N TYR A 54 -1.47 0.86 6.36
CA TYR A 54 -1.11 1.85 5.34
C TYR A 54 -1.92 1.67 4.05
N ARG A 55 -2.05 2.76 3.29
CA ARG A 55 -2.65 2.81 1.96
C ARG A 55 -1.66 3.34 0.93
N ILE A 56 -1.93 3.02 -0.33
CA ILE A 56 -1.14 3.39 -1.48
C ILE A 56 -1.90 4.44 -2.29
N LYS A 57 -1.26 5.58 -2.53
CA LYS A 57 -1.71 6.59 -3.48
C LYS A 57 -0.79 6.56 -4.70
N LEU A 58 -1.30 6.01 -5.81
CA LEU A 58 -0.58 5.92 -7.09
C LEU A 58 -0.92 7.08 -8.00
N THR A 59 0.09 7.66 -8.65
CA THR A 59 -0.06 8.68 -9.69
C THR A 59 0.85 8.34 -10.88
N PHE A 60 0.30 8.33 -12.09
CA PHE A 60 1.11 8.13 -13.30
C PHE A 60 1.91 9.40 -13.61
N THR A 61 3.21 9.24 -13.84
CA THR A 61 4.11 10.31 -14.29
C THR A 61 4.37 10.22 -15.79
N TYR A 62 4.28 9.02 -16.37
CA TYR A 62 4.37 8.79 -17.82
C TYR A 62 3.49 7.61 -18.22
N LEU A 63 2.78 7.74 -19.33
CA LEU A 63 2.04 6.65 -19.98
C LEU A 63 2.11 6.84 -21.48
N ASP A 64 2.53 5.80 -22.19
CA ASP A 64 2.63 5.79 -23.64
C ASP A 64 2.20 4.40 -24.12
N ILE A 65 0.91 4.29 -24.44
CA ILE A 65 0.24 3.06 -24.88
C ILE A 65 -0.59 3.39 -26.12
N GLU A 66 -0.60 2.50 -27.10
CA GLU A 66 -1.37 2.66 -28.33
C GLU A 66 -2.84 2.98 -28.05
N HIS A 67 -3.35 4.03 -28.68
CA HIS A 67 -4.74 4.44 -28.55
C HIS A 67 -5.66 3.51 -29.35
N SER A 68 -6.68 2.97 -28.68
CA SER A 68 -7.73 2.15 -29.31
C SER A 68 -9.09 2.41 -28.66
N ALA A 69 -10.18 2.08 -29.36
CA ALA A 69 -11.53 2.26 -28.83
C ALA A 69 -11.69 1.47 -27.53
N ASN A 70 -12.04 2.15 -26.42
CA ASN A 70 -12.14 1.55 -25.08
C ASN A 70 -10.87 0.77 -24.64
N CYS A 71 -9.71 1.15 -25.17
CA CYS A 71 -8.42 0.50 -24.95
C CYS A 71 -8.48 -1.02 -25.22
N SER A 72 -9.11 -1.44 -26.32
CA SER A 72 -9.31 -2.85 -26.65
C SER A 72 -8.04 -3.58 -27.09
N THR A 73 -7.07 -2.86 -27.66
CA THR A 73 -5.81 -3.44 -28.16
C THR A 73 -4.82 -3.57 -27.02
N ASP A 74 -4.27 -2.44 -26.57
CA ASP A 74 -3.31 -2.36 -25.47
C ASP A 74 -3.89 -1.51 -24.36
N SER A 75 -3.69 -1.95 -23.12
CA SER A 75 -4.13 -1.19 -21.96
C SER A 75 -3.40 -1.58 -20.69
N LEU A 76 -3.38 -0.66 -19.75
CA LEU A 76 -2.95 -0.89 -18.38
C LEU A 76 -4.15 -0.71 -17.44
N MET A 77 -4.46 -1.75 -16.67
CA MET A 77 -5.53 -1.71 -15.68
C MET A 77 -4.96 -1.51 -14.28
N VAL A 78 -5.60 -0.66 -13.48
CA VAL A 78 -5.31 -0.50 -12.05
C VAL A 78 -6.46 -1.12 -11.27
N LEU A 79 -6.15 -2.08 -10.39
CA LEU A 79 -7.11 -2.81 -9.57
C LEU A 79 -6.86 -2.60 -8.08
N ASP A 80 -7.95 -2.54 -7.33
CA ASP A 80 -8.00 -2.55 -5.88
C ASP A 80 -8.84 -3.75 -5.43
N GLY A 81 -8.17 -4.86 -5.12
CA GLY A 81 -8.80 -6.16 -4.95
C GLY A 81 -9.54 -6.59 -6.23
N ARG A 82 -10.87 -6.73 -6.15
CA ARG A 82 -11.73 -7.09 -7.31
C ARG A 82 -12.24 -5.87 -8.09
N LYS A 83 -11.98 -4.65 -7.60
CA LYS A 83 -12.50 -3.41 -8.19
C LYS A 83 -11.51 -2.86 -9.20
N VAL A 84 -11.96 -2.65 -10.44
CA VAL A 84 -11.18 -1.94 -11.46
C VAL A 84 -11.28 -0.43 -11.20
N LEU A 85 -10.18 0.20 -10.82
CA LEU A 85 -10.10 1.65 -10.63
C LEU A 85 -10.00 2.41 -11.96
N GLY A 86 -9.48 1.76 -12.99
CA GLY A 86 -9.52 2.23 -14.36
C GLY A 86 -8.72 1.36 -15.33
N LYS A 87 -8.98 1.59 -16.63
CA LYS A 87 -8.30 0.96 -17.77
C LYS A 87 -7.79 2.07 -18.67
N PHE A 88 -6.49 2.07 -18.94
CA PHE A 88 -5.81 3.23 -19.52
C PHE A 88 -5.06 2.89 -20.81
N CYS A 89 -5.12 3.82 -21.76
CA CYS A 89 -4.35 3.84 -22.99
C CYS A 89 -4.24 5.28 -23.51
N GLY A 90 -3.47 5.51 -24.57
CA GLY A 90 -3.20 6.84 -25.10
C GLY A 90 -1.90 7.42 -24.57
N GLN A 91 -1.52 8.56 -25.13
CA GLN A 91 -0.20 9.19 -24.92
C GLN A 91 -0.34 10.61 -24.36
N ARG A 92 -1.48 11.27 -24.60
CA ARG A 92 -1.71 12.65 -24.20
C ARG A 92 -2.70 12.68 -23.04
N SER A 93 -2.48 13.62 -22.12
CA SER A 93 -3.42 13.86 -21.01
C SER A 93 -4.82 14.28 -21.44
N THR A 94 -4.99 14.66 -22.71
CA THR A 94 -6.28 15.00 -23.33
C THR A 94 -7.04 13.77 -23.84
N ASP A 95 -6.39 12.62 -23.98
CA ASP A 95 -7.03 11.41 -24.49
C ASP A 95 -8.03 10.90 -23.44
N ALA A 96 -9.22 10.48 -23.89
CA ALA A 96 -10.33 10.14 -23.00
C ALA A 96 -10.01 9.03 -21.98
N HIS A 97 -9.09 8.13 -22.33
CA HIS A 97 -8.67 7.01 -21.50
C HIS A 97 -7.28 7.17 -20.89
N HIS A 98 -6.67 8.36 -20.98
CA HIS A 98 -5.39 8.62 -20.33
C HIS A 98 -5.61 9.04 -18.87
N PRO A 99 -4.80 8.55 -17.90
CA PRO A 99 -5.01 8.84 -16.47
C PRO A 99 -4.75 10.30 -16.11
N GLY A 100 -3.93 10.99 -16.91
CA GLY A 100 -3.60 12.40 -16.72
C GLY A 100 -2.93 12.62 -15.36
N ARG A 101 -3.43 13.57 -14.57
CA ARG A 101 -2.97 13.83 -13.20
C ARG A 101 -3.85 13.15 -12.14
N LYS A 102 -4.74 12.24 -12.53
CA LYS A 102 -5.60 11.52 -11.59
C LYS A 102 -4.74 10.63 -10.71
N SER A 103 -4.98 10.69 -9.40
CA SER A 103 -4.38 9.79 -8.43
C SER A 103 -5.37 8.69 -8.03
N PHE A 104 -4.86 7.51 -7.74
CA PHE A 104 -5.61 6.33 -7.36
C PHE A 104 -5.25 5.95 -5.92
N LEU A 105 -6.24 5.97 -5.04
CA LEU A 105 -6.08 5.61 -3.63
C LEU A 105 -6.60 4.19 -3.42
N SER A 106 -5.80 3.34 -2.80
CA SER A 106 -6.21 1.99 -2.39
C SER A 106 -7.16 2.02 -1.21
N SER A 107 -8.14 1.11 -1.19
CA SER A 107 -9.00 0.88 -0.03
C SER A 107 -8.27 0.14 1.09
N GLY A 108 -7.37 -0.78 0.73
CA GLY A 108 -6.51 -1.53 1.65
C GLY A 108 -5.03 -1.27 1.44
N ASN A 109 -4.21 -2.25 1.78
CA ASN A 109 -2.74 -2.18 1.72
C ASN A 109 -2.14 -2.70 0.40
N ARG A 110 -2.97 -2.90 -0.63
CA ARG A 110 -2.55 -3.48 -1.92
C ARG A 110 -3.16 -2.74 -3.11
N LEU A 111 -2.41 -2.65 -4.20
CA LEU A 111 -2.89 -2.29 -5.55
C LEU A 111 -2.25 -3.23 -6.57
N GLN A 112 -2.95 -3.49 -7.66
CA GLN A 112 -2.44 -4.32 -8.75
C GLN A 112 -2.47 -3.55 -10.06
N LEU A 113 -1.38 -3.62 -10.82
CA LEU A 113 -1.33 -3.13 -12.19
C LEU A 113 -1.21 -4.32 -13.13
N VAL A 114 -2.18 -4.44 -14.03
CA VAL A 114 -2.31 -5.57 -14.95
C VAL A 114 -2.28 -5.05 -16.38
N PRO A 115 -1.22 -5.35 -17.16
CA PRO A 115 -1.19 -5.05 -18.58
C PRO A 115 -2.10 -6.02 -19.35
N CYS A 116 -2.88 -5.52 -20.31
CA CYS A 116 -3.73 -6.34 -21.18
C CYS A 116 -2.95 -6.97 -22.33
N SER A 117 -1.98 -6.21 -22.86
CA SER A 117 -1.08 -6.62 -23.92
C SER A 117 0.32 -6.17 -23.52
N LYS A 118 1.32 -6.99 -23.82
CA LYS A 118 2.69 -6.85 -23.34
C LYS A 118 3.48 -5.69 -23.98
N CYS A 119 2.82 -4.67 -24.52
CA CYS A 119 3.46 -3.55 -25.22
C CYS A 119 3.17 -2.23 -24.51
N VAL A 120 3.24 -2.21 -23.18
CA VAL A 120 2.97 -1.00 -22.39
C VAL A 120 4.27 -0.31 -21.98
N VAL A 121 4.31 1.02 -22.09
CA VAL A 121 5.36 1.85 -21.49
C VAL A 121 4.71 2.77 -20.47
N PHE A 122 5.18 2.69 -19.22
CA PHE A 122 4.64 3.52 -18.14
C PHE A 122 5.67 3.82 -17.07
N MET A 123 5.39 4.89 -16.32
CA MET A 123 6.09 5.29 -15.11
C MET A 123 5.08 5.82 -14.12
N TYR A 124 5.20 5.41 -12.86
CA TYR A 124 4.34 5.91 -11.80
C TYR A 124 5.12 6.22 -10.54
N PHE A 125 4.56 7.13 -9.77
CA PHE A 125 4.99 7.50 -8.44
C PHE A 125 3.90 7.12 -7.44
N CYS A 126 4.32 6.46 -6.37
CA CYS A 126 3.44 6.05 -5.28
C CYS A 126 3.85 6.78 -4.01
N VAL A 127 2.86 7.25 -3.26
CA VAL A 127 3.01 7.69 -1.87
C VAL A 127 2.27 6.70 -1.01
N PHE A 128 2.85 6.34 0.12
CA PHE A 128 2.24 5.51 1.13
C PHE A 128 1.81 6.41 2.28
N SER A 129 0.60 6.22 2.78
CA SER A 129 0.09 7.02 3.89
C SER A 129 -0.53 6.11 4.93
N ASP A 130 -0.35 6.48 6.19
CA ASP A 130 -1.04 5.90 7.31
C ASP A 130 -2.57 5.98 7.13
N VAL A 131 -3.28 4.96 7.58
CA VAL A 131 -4.74 4.94 7.61
C VAL A 131 -5.18 5.56 8.92
N ASP A 132 -5.89 6.68 8.86
CA ASP A 132 -6.50 7.21 10.07
C ASP A 132 -7.79 6.46 10.38
N GLU A 133 -7.70 5.42 11.23
CA GLU A 133 -8.88 4.66 11.65
C GLU A 133 -9.83 5.49 12.53
N CYS A 134 -9.34 6.55 13.19
CA CYS A 134 -10.16 7.43 14.03
C CYS A 134 -10.99 8.41 13.20
N SER A 135 -10.56 8.75 11.99
CA SER A 135 -11.31 9.61 11.05
C SER A 135 -12.49 8.91 10.37
N SER A 136 -12.61 7.58 10.46
CA SER A 136 -13.76 6.83 9.92
C SER A 136 -14.37 5.93 11.01
N PRO A 137 -15.38 6.40 11.77
CA PRO A 137 -15.87 5.72 12.97
C PRO A 137 -16.69 4.44 12.72
N VAL A 138 -16.77 3.96 11.47
CA VAL A 138 -17.59 2.80 11.10
C VAL A 138 -16.66 1.65 10.71
N SER A 139 -16.52 0.69 11.62
CA SER A 139 -15.97 -0.62 11.28
C SER A 139 -16.86 -1.25 10.20
N SER A 140 -16.26 -1.86 9.19
CA SER A 140 -16.91 -2.24 7.93
C SER A 140 -18.07 -3.25 8.03
N GLU A 141 -18.47 -3.72 9.20
CA GLU A 141 -19.69 -4.53 9.39
C GLU A 141 -20.27 -4.27 10.80
N ASP A 142 -21.29 -3.42 10.89
CA ASP A 142 -22.35 -3.33 11.94
C ASP A 142 -21.97 -3.39 13.44
N SER A 143 -20.71 -3.12 13.81
CA SER A 143 -20.20 -3.37 15.18
C SER A 143 -20.06 -2.12 16.07
N GLY A 144 -20.66 -0.99 15.69
CA GLY A 144 -20.57 0.26 16.45
C GLY A 144 -19.23 1.01 16.27
N PRO A 145 -18.98 2.05 17.12
CA PRO A 145 -17.79 2.89 17.03
C PRO A 145 -16.50 2.11 17.35
N LEU A 146 -15.39 2.53 16.73
CA LEU A 146 -14.10 1.84 16.84
C LEU A 146 -13.54 1.76 18.28
N CYS A 147 -13.73 2.84 19.05
CA CYS A 147 -13.39 2.95 20.47
C CYS A 147 -14.62 3.47 21.23
N SER A 148 -14.83 3.04 22.48
CA SER A 148 -15.98 3.50 23.27
C SER A 148 -15.87 4.98 23.68
N GLN A 149 -14.65 5.49 23.84
CA GLN A 149 -14.40 6.87 24.28
C GLN A 149 -13.38 7.56 23.36
N ILE A 150 -12.09 7.46 23.67
CA ILE A 150 -11.03 8.19 22.96
C ILE A 150 -10.37 7.24 21.94
N CYS A 151 -10.31 7.67 20.68
CA CYS A 151 -9.52 7.01 19.64
C CYS A 151 -8.25 7.82 19.38
N LEU A 152 -7.10 7.15 19.40
CA LEU A 152 -5.80 7.75 19.12
C LEU A 152 -5.20 7.05 17.90
N ASN A 153 -5.04 7.80 16.81
CA ASN A 153 -4.38 7.30 15.61
C ASN A 153 -2.88 7.16 15.86
N THR A 154 -2.29 6.06 15.40
CA THR A 154 -0.85 5.78 15.50
C THR A 154 -0.31 5.36 14.13
N LEU A 155 1.00 5.34 13.94
CA LEU A 155 1.54 4.92 12.64
C LEU A 155 1.32 3.42 12.42
N GLY A 156 0.54 3.08 11.41
CA GLY A 156 0.18 1.72 11.02
C GLY A 156 -0.91 1.08 11.88
N SER A 157 -1.52 1.82 12.81
CA SER A 157 -2.55 1.28 13.70
C SER A 157 -3.28 2.38 14.48
N TYR A 158 -4.13 2.00 15.43
CA TYR A 158 -4.74 2.90 16.38
C TYR A 158 -4.79 2.27 17.77
N GLN A 159 -5.00 3.10 18.79
CA GLN A 159 -5.23 2.64 20.16
C GLN A 159 -6.40 3.40 20.78
N CYS A 160 -7.17 2.70 21.63
CA CYS A 160 -8.25 3.31 22.39
C CYS A 160 -7.75 3.75 23.77
N ALA A 161 -8.31 4.83 24.29
CA ALA A 161 -8.05 5.33 25.63
C ALA A 161 -9.36 5.75 26.31
N CYS A 162 -9.30 5.87 27.64
CA CYS A 162 -10.46 6.20 28.47
C CYS A 162 -10.29 7.56 29.15
N HIS A 163 -11.42 8.21 29.43
CA HIS A 163 -11.49 9.37 30.29
C HIS A 163 -11.13 9.01 31.74
N HIS A 164 -10.81 10.03 32.53
CA HIS A 164 -10.49 9.85 33.95
C HIS A 164 -11.65 9.18 34.71
N GLY A 165 -11.34 8.15 35.50
CA GLY A 165 -12.33 7.34 36.25
C GLY A 165 -12.87 6.14 35.47
N TYR A 166 -12.27 5.81 34.32
CA TYR A 166 -12.60 4.63 33.53
C TYR A 166 -11.34 3.82 33.25
N GLN A 167 -11.49 2.49 33.13
CA GLN A 167 -10.43 1.57 32.75
C GLN A 167 -10.74 0.89 31.41
N LEU A 168 -9.70 0.72 30.59
CA LEU A 168 -9.79 0.03 29.31
C LEU A 168 -9.87 -1.48 29.57
N ARG A 169 -10.89 -2.13 29.00
CA ARG A 169 -11.07 -3.57 29.07
C ARG A 169 -10.03 -4.32 28.23
N ASP A 170 -9.95 -5.64 28.46
CA ASP A 170 -9.09 -6.55 27.71
C ASP A 170 -9.41 -6.62 26.19
N ASP A 171 -10.57 -6.12 25.76
CA ASP A 171 -10.91 -6.00 24.34
C ASP A 171 -10.16 -4.86 23.63
N GLY A 172 -9.45 -4.01 24.39
CA GLY A 172 -8.67 -2.88 23.89
C GLY A 172 -9.52 -1.76 23.29
N ARG A 173 -10.84 -1.76 23.48
CA ARG A 173 -11.78 -0.83 22.83
C ARG A 173 -12.77 -0.20 23.79
N THR A 174 -13.19 -0.94 24.80
CA THR A 174 -14.29 -0.56 25.69
C THR A 174 -13.77 -0.07 27.04
N CYS A 175 -14.34 1.03 27.51
CA CYS A 175 -14.01 1.65 28.79
C CYS A 175 -15.12 1.42 29.82
N ASP A 176 -14.80 0.75 30.93
CA ASP A 176 -15.71 0.55 32.06
C ASP A 176 -15.40 1.54 33.19
N CYS A 177 -16.41 1.98 33.95
CA CYS A 177 -16.19 2.80 35.14
C CYS A 177 -15.41 1.99 36.18
N GLU A 178 -14.39 2.63 36.77
CA GLU A 178 -13.70 2.10 37.94
C GLU A 178 -14.53 2.22 39.22
#